data_AF-A0A960LAW6-F1
#
_entry.id   AF-A0A960LAW6-F1
#
_cell.length_a   1.000
_cell.length_b   1.000
_cell.length_c   1.000
_cell.angle_alpha   90.00
_cell.angle_beta   90.00
_cell.angle_gamma   90.00
#
_symmetry.space_group_name_H-M   'P 1'
#
loop_
_entity.id
_entity.type
_entity.pdbx_description
1 polymer ?
#
loop_
_entity_poly.entity_id
_entity_poly.type
_entity_poly.pdbx_seq_one_letter_code
_entity_poly.pdbx_strand_id
1 'polypeptide(L)'
;MSHATSSTQGPRAVPDGSGAPAVYDLLGVGFGPANMALAVLLEEMAEASGDDGISRLFLEARSQPAWHPGMLLEGSLLQITVLKDLATVRNPCSRFTFLKYLQDKGRLFEFLNLRDLFPSRLEFNDYLTWVAGQLGGSVGYDRRVTSIAPVTSDDGGVEELEVTARSATGAERFRTRNLVVATGGVPWTPDGVEVAPEGPILHAHRFMHSIRREFPDRDAPYRFVVVGGGQSGAELFLYLLEHYPNAEVTAALRRFGYKPVDESDFTNTIFFPEMV
;
A
#
# COMPACT_ATOMS: atom_id res chain seq x y z
N MET A 1 43.50 35.89 -16.59
CA MET A 1 43.12 35.50 -15.22
C MET A 1 42.01 34.47 -15.35
N SER A 2 42.37 33.22 -15.08
CA SER A 2 41.58 32.02 -15.29
C SER A 2 40.73 31.76 -14.05
N HIS A 3 39.40 31.70 -14.19
CA HIS A 3 38.53 31.15 -13.16
C HIS A 3 38.13 29.73 -13.58
N ALA A 4 38.72 28.77 -12.87
CA ALA A 4 38.33 27.36 -12.91
C ALA A 4 37.03 27.20 -12.10
N THR A 5 35.96 26.76 -12.76
CA THR A 5 34.77 26.23 -12.09
C THR A 5 35.00 24.74 -11.84
N SER A 6 35.24 24.39 -10.58
CA SER A 6 35.28 23.02 -10.09
C SER A 6 33.86 22.47 -10.03
N SER A 7 33.46 21.68 -11.03
CA SER A 7 32.24 20.86 -10.97
C SER A 7 32.58 19.51 -10.32
N THR A 8 32.25 19.37 -9.05
CA THR A 8 32.26 18.08 -8.35
C THR A 8 31.07 17.25 -8.86
N GLN A 9 31.30 16.46 -9.92
CA GLN A 9 30.40 15.37 -10.29
C GLN A 9 30.56 14.25 -9.24
N GLY A 10 29.50 13.98 -8.49
CA GLY A 10 29.42 12.79 -7.65
C GLY A 10 29.46 11.50 -8.48
N PRO A 11 29.78 10.34 -7.87
CA PRO A 11 29.98 9.09 -8.59
C PRO A 11 28.67 8.62 -9.23
N ARG A 12 28.59 8.69 -10.56
CA ARG A 12 27.54 8.08 -11.37
C ARG A 12 27.59 6.56 -11.17
N ALA A 13 26.45 5.96 -10.87
CA ALA A 13 26.30 4.51 -10.85
C ALA A 13 26.70 3.93 -12.21
N VAL A 14 27.65 3.00 -12.22
CA VAL A 14 27.98 2.22 -13.41
C VAL A 14 26.79 1.28 -13.65
N PRO A 15 26.14 1.31 -14.82
CA PRO A 15 25.11 0.34 -15.14
C PRO A 15 25.75 -1.05 -15.23
N ASP A 16 25.14 -2.07 -14.63
CA ASP A 16 25.45 -3.43 -15.08
C ASP A 16 24.92 -3.61 -16.52
N GLY A 17 25.40 -4.61 -17.26
CA GLY A 17 25.05 -4.84 -18.67
C GLY A 17 23.54 -4.99 -18.99
N SER A 18 22.65 -4.92 -18.00
CA SER A 18 21.19 -4.84 -18.11
C SER A 18 20.60 -3.42 -18.16
N GLY A 19 21.40 -2.38 -17.91
CA GLY A 19 20.94 -0.99 -17.82
C GLY A 19 20.43 -0.58 -16.43
N ALA A 20 20.40 -1.49 -15.46
CA ALA A 20 20.12 -1.18 -14.05
C ALA A 20 21.37 -0.64 -13.33
N PRO A 21 21.24 0.32 -12.39
CA PRO A 21 22.38 0.81 -11.63
C PRO A 21 22.93 -0.28 -10.72
N ALA A 22 24.26 -0.34 -10.58
CA ALA A 22 24.91 -1.28 -9.66
C ALA A 22 24.51 -1.05 -8.18
N VAL A 23 24.19 0.20 -7.81
CA VAL A 23 23.75 0.60 -6.46
C VAL A 23 22.68 1.68 -6.60
N TYR A 24 21.52 1.49 -5.96
CA TYR A 24 20.45 2.48 -5.91
C TYR A 24 20.72 3.54 -4.82
N ASP A 25 20.26 4.77 -5.04
CA ASP A 25 20.25 5.80 -4.00
C ASP A 25 19.21 5.48 -2.93
N LEU A 26 18.06 4.93 -3.36
CA LEU A 26 16.95 4.56 -2.51
C LEU A 26 16.32 3.23 -2.94
N LEU A 27 16.09 2.34 -1.97
CA LEU A 27 15.28 1.14 -2.18
C LEU A 27 14.13 1.10 -1.18
N GLY A 28 12.91 0.89 -1.68
CA GLY A 28 11.72 0.74 -0.87
C GLY A 28 11.25 -0.72 -0.78
N VAL A 29 11.00 -1.22 0.42
CA VAL A 29 10.41 -2.55 0.65
C VAL A 29 8.90 -2.42 0.80
N GLY A 30 8.15 -3.03 -0.12
CA GLY A 30 6.71 -2.88 -0.30
C GLY A 30 6.35 -1.73 -1.24
N PHE A 31 5.22 -1.83 -1.93
CA PHE A 31 4.68 -0.76 -2.78
C PHE A 31 3.20 -0.50 -2.49
N GLY A 32 2.89 -0.39 -1.19
CA GLY A 32 1.61 0.14 -0.70
C GLY A 32 1.59 1.68 -0.67
N PRO A 33 0.51 2.30 -0.16
CA PRO A 33 0.30 3.75 -0.20
C PRO A 33 1.47 4.60 0.33
N ALA A 34 2.16 4.15 1.39
CA ALA A 34 3.28 4.90 1.96
C ALA A 34 4.47 5.05 0.98
N ASN A 35 4.95 3.94 0.42
CA ASN A 35 6.02 4.00 -0.59
C ASN A 35 5.53 4.58 -1.92
N MET A 36 4.24 4.45 -2.25
CA MET A 36 3.66 5.10 -3.41
C MET A 36 3.65 6.63 -3.26
N ALA A 37 3.31 7.17 -2.09
CA ALA A 37 3.40 8.60 -1.81
C ALA A 37 4.84 9.13 -1.90
N LEU A 38 5.82 8.35 -1.42
CA LEU A 38 7.23 8.67 -1.57
C LEU A 38 7.66 8.66 -3.04
N ALA A 39 7.25 7.65 -3.81
CA ALA A 39 7.54 7.57 -5.24
C ALA A 39 6.92 8.75 -6.02
N VAL A 40 5.68 9.14 -5.70
CA VAL A 40 5.02 10.34 -6.24
C VAL A 40 5.84 11.60 -5.96
N LEU A 41 6.32 11.78 -4.71
CA LEU A 41 7.16 12.93 -4.37
C LEU A 41 8.47 12.95 -5.18
N LEU A 42 9.15 11.80 -5.28
CA LEU A 42 10.42 11.70 -6.01
C LEU A 42 10.24 11.97 -7.51
N GLU A 43 9.11 11.55 -8.07
CA GLU A 43 8.74 11.84 -9.46
C GLU A 43 8.51 13.33 -9.67
N GLU A 44 7.73 13.98 -8.81
CA GLU A 44 7.48 15.42 -8.88
C GLU A 44 8.77 16.24 -8.71
N MET A 45 9.70 15.79 -7.86
CA MET A 45 11.00 16.44 -7.69
C MET A 45 11.86 16.34 -8.95
N ALA A 46 11.88 15.18 -9.62
CA ALA A 46 12.59 14.98 -10.87
C ALA A 46 11.97 15.82 -12.02
N GLU A 47 10.63 15.84 -12.10
CA GLU A 47 9.90 16.69 -13.06
C GLU A 47 10.23 18.17 -12.87
N ALA A 48 10.37 18.63 -11.61
CA ALA A 48 10.68 20.02 -11.28
C ALA A 48 12.15 20.40 -11.51
N SER A 49 13.10 19.48 -11.28
CA SER A 49 14.53 19.71 -11.53
C SER A 49 14.89 19.64 -13.02
N GLY A 50 14.13 18.87 -13.81
CA GLY A 50 14.42 18.61 -15.22
C GLY A 50 15.60 17.65 -15.43
N ASP A 51 15.96 16.87 -14.40
CA ASP A 51 16.92 15.76 -14.47
C ASP A 51 16.27 14.43 -14.07
N ASP A 52 17.02 13.33 -14.16
CA ASP A 52 16.50 11.99 -13.86
C ASP A 52 16.23 11.76 -12.34
N GLY A 53 16.51 12.75 -11.49
CA GLY A 53 16.42 12.65 -10.04
C GLY A 53 17.39 11.61 -9.44
N ILE A 54 16.99 11.03 -8.30
CA ILE A 54 17.76 9.94 -7.65
C ILE A 54 17.36 8.57 -8.19
N SER A 55 18.33 7.66 -8.28
CA SER A 55 18.06 6.27 -8.66
C SER A 55 17.26 5.55 -7.58
N ARG A 56 16.13 4.94 -7.95
CA ARG A 56 15.17 4.37 -7.00
C ARG A 56 14.58 3.04 -7.49
N LEU A 57 14.33 2.13 -6.56
CA LEU A 57 13.62 0.87 -6.80
C LEU A 57 12.71 0.52 -5.63
N PHE A 58 11.45 0.18 -5.92
CA PHE A 58 10.51 -0.35 -4.95
C PHE A 58 10.25 -1.82 -5.23
N LEU A 59 10.41 -2.69 -4.22
CA LEU A 59 10.19 -4.13 -4.34
C LEU A 59 8.88 -4.52 -3.68
N GLU A 60 7.93 -5.05 -4.45
CA GLU A 60 6.62 -5.50 -3.98
C GLU A 60 6.49 -7.02 -4.13
N ALA A 61 5.99 -7.68 -3.09
CA ALA A 61 5.84 -9.12 -3.06
C ALA A 61 4.66 -9.62 -3.92
N ARG A 62 3.63 -8.80 -4.14
CA ARG A 62 2.50 -9.09 -5.03
C ARG A 62 2.89 -8.89 -6.49
N SER A 63 2.15 -9.53 -7.39
CA SER A 63 2.34 -9.42 -8.84
C SER A 63 1.78 -8.12 -9.44
N GLN A 64 0.93 -7.42 -8.70
CA GLN A 64 0.24 -6.21 -9.14
C GLN A 64 -0.13 -5.33 -7.94
N PRO A 65 -0.34 -4.02 -8.15
CA PRO A 65 -0.81 -3.13 -7.08
C PRO A 65 -2.18 -3.57 -6.56
N ALA A 66 -2.32 -3.59 -5.24
CA ALA A 66 -3.60 -3.87 -4.59
C ALA A 66 -3.58 -3.32 -3.15
N TRP A 67 -4.64 -2.63 -2.76
CA TRP A 67 -4.81 -2.09 -1.41
C TRP A 67 -5.88 -2.91 -0.66
N HIS A 68 -5.41 -3.68 0.32
CA HIS A 68 -6.23 -4.60 1.14
C HIS A 68 -7.21 -5.48 0.34
N PRO A 69 -6.75 -6.27 -0.67
CA PRO A 69 -7.64 -7.00 -1.56
C PRO A 69 -8.56 -8.00 -0.84
N GLY A 70 -8.13 -8.56 0.30
CA GLY A 70 -8.97 -9.45 1.11
C GLY A 70 -10.15 -8.77 1.83
N MET A 71 -10.16 -7.44 1.87
CA MET A 71 -11.19 -6.59 2.52
C MET A 71 -11.82 -5.58 1.55
N LEU A 72 -11.68 -5.77 0.23
CA LEU A 72 -12.40 -4.99 -0.78
C LEU A 72 -13.86 -5.49 -0.89
N LEU A 73 -14.62 -5.29 0.19
CA LEU A 73 -16.03 -5.64 0.26
C LEU A 73 -16.86 -4.67 -0.60
N GLU A 74 -17.85 -5.19 -1.31
CA GLU A 74 -18.82 -4.37 -2.03
C GLU A 74 -19.53 -3.40 -1.07
N GLY A 75 -19.78 -2.16 -1.51
CA GLY A 75 -20.40 -1.12 -0.70
C GLY A 75 -19.51 -0.49 0.38
N SER A 76 -18.30 -1.00 0.62
CA SER A 76 -17.43 -0.44 1.65
C SER A 76 -16.80 0.89 1.24
N LEU A 77 -16.85 1.86 2.16
CA LEU A 77 -16.40 3.23 1.94
C LEU A 77 -15.01 3.47 2.54
N LEU A 78 -14.31 4.44 1.96
CA LEU A 78 -13.08 4.99 2.50
C LEU A 78 -13.43 5.82 3.74
N GLN A 79 -12.68 5.66 4.84
CA GLN A 79 -12.91 6.41 6.08
C GLN A 79 -12.12 7.74 6.14
N ILE A 80 -11.59 8.18 5.01
CA ILE A 80 -10.84 9.41 4.88
C ILE A 80 -11.30 10.12 3.61
N THR A 81 -11.33 11.44 3.63
CA THR A 81 -11.68 12.22 2.44
C THR A 81 -10.69 11.96 1.30
N VAL A 82 -11.19 11.93 0.06
CA VAL A 82 -10.34 11.85 -1.16
C VAL A 82 -9.31 12.95 -1.27
N LEU A 83 -9.50 14.08 -0.59
CA LEU A 83 -8.55 15.19 -0.62
C LEU A 83 -7.28 14.88 0.21
N LYS A 84 -7.31 13.84 1.05
CA LYS A 84 -6.14 13.25 1.69
C LYS A 84 -5.62 12.06 0.88
N ASP A 85 -5.57 12.22 -0.44
CA ASP A 85 -4.91 11.29 -1.36
C ASP A 85 -3.37 11.36 -1.23
N LEU A 86 -2.64 10.75 -2.18
CA LEU A 86 -1.17 10.66 -2.14
C LEU A 86 -0.44 11.99 -2.38
N ALA A 87 -1.13 13.03 -2.84
CA ALA A 87 -0.50 14.25 -3.32
C ALA A 87 -1.18 15.56 -2.88
N THR A 88 -2.52 15.64 -2.89
CA THR A 88 -3.30 16.88 -2.82
C THR A 88 -2.89 17.79 -1.66
N VAL A 89 -2.73 17.27 -0.44
CA VAL A 89 -2.35 18.07 0.74
C VAL A 89 -0.96 18.70 0.59
N ARG A 90 -0.05 18.04 -0.13
CA ARG A 90 1.32 18.50 -0.38
C ARG A 90 1.43 19.36 -1.64
N ASN A 91 0.76 18.94 -2.72
CA ASN A 91 0.78 19.58 -4.03
C ASN A 91 -0.56 19.34 -4.76
N PRO A 92 -1.54 20.26 -4.66
CA PRO A 92 -2.82 20.16 -5.36
C PRO A 92 -2.71 20.17 -6.90
N CYS A 93 -1.59 20.65 -7.44
CA CYS A 93 -1.31 20.67 -8.88
C CYS A 93 -0.71 19.34 -9.39
N SER A 94 -0.43 18.40 -8.49
CA SER A 94 0.15 17.12 -8.86
C SER A 94 -0.75 16.37 -9.84
N ARG A 95 -0.12 15.74 -10.84
CA ARG A 95 -0.83 14.83 -11.74
C ARG A 95 -1.31 13.56 -11.03
N PHE A 96 -0.87 13.29 -9.80
CA PHE A 96 -1.23 12.11 -9.04
C PHE A 96 -2.40 12.34 -8.06
N THR A 97 -3.07 13.49 -8.13
CA THR A 97 -4.27 13.75 -7.31
C THR A 97 -5.44 12.85 -7.72
N PHE A 98 -6.32 12.54 -6.76
CA PHE A 98 -7.55 11.76 -7.01
C PHE A 98 -8.47 12.48 -8.01
N LEU A 99 -8.53 13.81 -7.96
CA LEU A 99 -9.30 14.60 -8.91
C LEU A 99 -8.74 14.50 -10.33
N LYS A 100 -7.41 14.46 -10.49
CA LYS A 100 -6.78 14.22 -11.79
C LYS A 100 -7.08 12.82 -12.31
N TYR A 101 -7.02 11.81 -11.45
CA TYR A 101 -7.47 10.45 -11.78
C TYR A 101 -8.92 10.42 -12.29
N LEU A 102 -9.86 11.07 -11.60
CA LEU A 102 -11.26 11.14 -12.03
C LEU A 102 -11.42 11.87 -13.37
N GLN A 103 -10.64 12.94 -13.59
CA GLN A 103 -10.62 13.66 -14.86
C GLN A 103 -10.17 12.74 -16.00
N ASP A 104 -9.09 12.00 -15.81
CA ASP A 104 -8.53 11.10 -16.84
C ASP A 104 -9.43 9.89 -17.12
N LYS A 105 -10.25 9.48 -16.14
CA LYS A 105 -11.30 8.47 -16.32
C LYS A 105 -12.60 9.04 -16.90
N GLY A 106 -12.70 10.36 -17.12
CA GLY A 106 -13.92 11.01 -17.59
C GLY A 106 -15.09 11.04 -16.58
N ARG A 107 -14.80 10.81 -15.30
CA ARG A 107 -15.81 10.62 -14.23
C ARG A 107 -15.87 11.78 -13.22
N LEU A 108 -15.07 12.83 -13.40
CA LEU A 108 -15.00 13.95 -12.46
C LEU A 108 -16.35 14.61 -12.19
N PHE A 109 -17.13 14.92 -13.23
CA PHE A 109 -18.44 15.57 -13.05
C PHE A 109 -19.46 14.65 -12.35
N GLU A 110 -19.43 13.35 -12.65
CA GLU A 110 -20.29 12.36 -11.99
C GLU A 110 -19.96 12.30 -10.49
N PHE A 111 -18.68 12.21 -10.16
CA PHE A 111 -18.22 12.21 -8.77
C PHE A 111 -18.63 13.47 -8.01
N LEU A 112 -18.44 14.66 -8.61
CA LEU A 112 -18.84 15.93 -7.99
C LEU A 112 -20.36 16.01 -7.74
N ASN A 113 -21.17 15.37 -8.59
CA ASN A 113 -22.62 15.32 -8.40
C ASN A 113 -23.07 14.42 -7.25
N LEU A 114 -22.25 13.43 -6.84
CA LEU A 114 -22.54 12.60 -5.67
C LEU A 114 -22.51 13.41 -4.36
N ARG A 115 -21.77 14.53 -4.33
CA ARG A 115 -21.56 15.38 -3.14
C ARG A 115 -21.03 14.60 -1.94
N ASP A 116 -20.34 13.49 -2.20
CA ASP A 116 -19.71 12.64 -1.22
C ASP A 116 -18.20 12.60 -1.50
N LEU A 117 -17.40 12.89 -0.48
CA LEU A 117 -15.94 12.90 -0.56
C LEU A 117 -15.32 11.62 -0.01
N PHE A 118 -16.12 10.59 0.28
CA PHE A 118 -15.73 9.29 0.83
C PHE A 118 -16.07 8.17 -0.17
N PRO A 119 -15.25 7.95 -1.21
CA PRO A 119 -15.52 6.99 -2.26
C PRO A 119 -15.50 5.57 -1.71
N SER A 120 -15.96 4.63 -2.52
CA SER A 120 -15.76 3.21 -2.23
C SER A 120 -14.27 2.87 -2.13
N ARG A 121 -13.93 1.88 -1.29
CA ARG A 121 -12.57 1.33 -1.23
C ARG A 121 -12.15 0.71 -2.57
N LEU A 122 -13.10 0.23 -3.37
CA LEU A 122 -12.86 -0.26 -4.73
C LEU A 122 -12.36 0.86 -5.64
N GLU A 123 -13.02 2.01 -5.62
CA GLU A 123 -12.62 3.17 -6.43
C GLU A 123 -11.28 3.75 -5.98
N PHE A 124 -11.03 3.82 -4.67
CA PHE A 124 -9.73 4.24 -4.17
C PHE A 124 -8.62 3.25 -4.51
N ASN A 125 -8.92 1.94 -4.52
CA ASN A 125 -7.97 0.93 -5.02
C ASN A 125 -7.69 1.08 -6.53
N ASP A 126 -8.69 1.44 -7.36
CA ASP A 126 -8.45 1.74 -8.79
C ASP A 126 -7.57 2.99 -8.95
N TYR A 127 -7.80 4.03 -8.15
CA TYR A 127 -6.93 5.20 -8.09
C TYR A 127 -5.47 4.82 -7.77
N LEU A 128 -5.22 4.03 -6.73
CA LEU A 128 -3.87 3.58 -6.37
C LEU A 128 -3.24 2.71 -7.48
N THR A 129 -4.05 1.88 -8.14
CA THR A 129 -3.62 1.08 -9.29
C THR A 129 -3.23 1.96 -10.47
N TRP A 130 -4.00 3.03 -10.72
CA TRP A 130 -3.74 4.02 -11.76
C TRP A 130 -2.47 4.85 -11.48
N VAL A 131 -2.23 5.24 -10.23
CA VAL A 131 -0.97 5.88 -9.83
C VAL A 131 0.20 4.93 -10.01
N ALA A 132 0.08 3.69 -9.55
CA ALA A 132 1.13 2.67 -9.69
C ALA A 132 1.50 2.41 -11.15
N GLY A 133 0.53 2.40 -12.06
CA GLY A 133 0.77 2.23 -13.51
C GLY A 133 1.63 3.34 -14.12
N GLN A 134 1.55 4.56 -13.58
CA GLN A 134 2.39 5.68 -14.01
C GLN A 134 3.79 5.69 -13.38
N LEU A 135 3.99 4.94 -12.30
CA LEU A 135 5.27 4.82 -11.58
C LEU A 135 6.03 3.52 -11.92
N GLY A 136 5.50 2.72 -12.86
CA GLY A 136 5.95 1.35 -13.13
C GLY A 136 7.43 1.20 -13.46
N GLY A 137 8.09 2.25 -13.99
CA GLY A 137 9.52 2.25 -14.28
C GLY A 137 10.43 2.10 -13.03
N SER A 138 9.87 2.28 -11.83
CA SER A 138 10.61 2.23 -10.57
C SER A 138 10.17 1.08 -9.63
N VAL A 139 9.36 0.13 -10.12
CA VAL A 139 8.74 -0.90 -9.28
C VAL A 139 9.04 -2.31 -9.79
N GLY A 140 9.57 -3.16 -8.92
CA GLY A 140 9.70 -4.60 -9.13
C GLY A 140 8.63 -5.37 -8.36
N TYR A 141 7.57 -5.81 -9.03
CA TYR A 141 6.55 -6.74 -8.50
C TYR A 141 7.04 -8.19 -8.43
N ASP A 142 6.36 -9.08 -7.72
CA ASP A 142 6.80 -10.47 -7.52
C ASP A 142 8.20 -10.61 -6.87
N ARG A 143 8.61 -9.61 -6.11
CA ARG A 143 9.89 -9.59 -5.38
C ARG A 143 9.63 -9.44 -3.89
N ARG A 144 9.61 -10.57 -3.19
CA ARG A 144 9.47 -10.61 -1.74
C ARG A 144 10.84 -10.42 -1.09
N VAL A 145 11.08 -9.28 -0.47
CA VAL A 145 12.29 -9.07 0.34
C VAL A 145 12.29 -10.05 1.53
N THR A 146 13.44 -10.69 1.75
CA THR A 146 13.64 -11.74 2.77
C THR A 146 14.77 -11.44 3.73
N SER A 147 15.76 -10.63 3.34
CA SER A 147 16.82 -10.18 4.23
C SER A 147 17.38 -8.82 3.79
N ILE A 148 17.96 -8.12 4.77
CA ILE A 148 18.73 -6.89 4.61
C ILE A 148 20.02 -7.12 5.39
N ALA A 149 21.17 -6.90 4.75
CA ALA A 149 22.48 -7.07 5.36
C ALA A 149 23.36 -5.83 5.10
N PRO A 150 24.20 -5.42 6.06
CA PRO A 150 25.17 -4.35 5.82
C PRO A 150 26.25 -4.82 4.84
N VAL A 151 26.70 -3.91 3.97
CA VAL A 151 27.92 -4.09 3.18
C VAL A 151 29.02 -3.33 3.90
N THR A 152 29.94 -4.07 4.52
CA THR A 152 31.02 -3.51 5.34
C THR A 152 32.25 -3.22 4.49
N SER A 153 32.77 -2.00 4.57
CA SER A 153 34.05 -1.60 3.97
C SER A 153 35.24 -2.10 4.80
N ASP A 154 36.45 -2.04 4.23
CA ASP A 154 37.67 -2.55 4.86
C ASP A 154 38.00 -1.86 6.21
N ASP A 155 37.50 -0.64 6.43
CA ASP A 155 37.63 0.12 7.68
C ASP A 155 36.51 -0.14 8.69
N GLY A 156 35.57 -1.04 8.38
CA GLY A 156 34.43 -1.38 9.24
C GLY A 156 33.21 -0.46 9.07
N GLY A 157 33.27 0.53 8.18
CA GLY A 157 32.13 1.38 7.83
C GLY A 157 31.01 0.62 7.10
N VAL A 158 29.79 1.17 7.12
CA VAL A 158 28.65 0.67 6.34
C VAL A 158 28.09 1.82 5.53
N GLU A 159 28.36 1.82 4.24
CA GLU A 159 27.87 2.84 3.28
C GLU A 159 26.73 2.32 2.40
N GLU A 160 26.57 0.99 2.32
CA GLU A 160 25.58 0.33 1.48
C GLU A 160 24.89 -0.81 2.24
N LEU A 161 23.68 -1.14 1.80
CA LEU A 161 22.90 -2.29 2.24
C LEU A 161 22.69 -3.24 1.07
N GLU A 162 22.89 -4.53 1.31
CA GLU A 162 22.44 -5.59 0.39
C GLU A 162 21.03 -6.03 0.80
N VAL A 163 20.10 -5.96 -0.15
CA VAL A 163 18.72 -6.41 0.00
C VAL A 163 18.54 -7.68 -0.82
N THR A 164 18.18 -8.78 -0.18
CA THR A 164 17.85 -10.03 -0.87
C THR A 164 16.34 -10.18 -1.00
N ALA A 165 15.86 -10.30 -2.24
CA ALA A 165 14.48 -10.62 -2.55
C ALA A 165 14.36 -12.01 -3.19
N ARG A 166 13.20 -12.64 -3.01
CA ARG A 166 12.82 -13.88 -3.66
C ARG A 166 11.78 -13.59 -4.73
N SER A 167 12.02 -14.12 -5.93
CA SER A 167 11.06 -14.15 -7.03
C SER A 167 10.84 -15.60 -7.48
N ALA A 168 10.05 -15.79 -8.55
CA ALA A 168 9.82 -17.11 -9.14
C ALA A 168 11.08 -17.75 -9.72
N THR A 169 12.09 -16.95 -10.09
CA THR A 169 13.34 -17.41 -10.71
C THR A 169 14.47 -17.66 -9.70
N GLY A 170 14.29 -17.24 -8.45
CA GLY A 170 15.25 -17.50 -7.38
C GLY A 170 15.44 -16.32 -6.43
N ALA A 171 16.63 -16.24 -5.82
CA ALA A 171 17.03 -15.11 -5.00
C ALA A 171 17.73 -14.06 -5.87
N GLU A 172 17.29 -12.82 -5.75
CA GLU A 172 17.86 -11.62 -6.38
C GLU A 172 18.47 -10.74 -5.29
N ARG A 173 19.61 -10.11 -5.59
CA ARG A 173 20.31 -9.21 -4.67
C ARG A 173 20.39 -7.81 -5.27
N PHE A 174 20.09 -6.82 -4.44
CA PHE A 174 20.13 -5.42 -4.79
C PHE A 174 21.01 -4.68 -3.80
N ARG A 175 21.67 -3.61 -4.23
CA ARG A 175 22.41 -2.71 -3.33
C ARG A 175 21.75 -1.36 -3.28
N THR A 176 21.74 -0.75 -2.10
CA THR A 176 21.23 0.59 -1.90
C THR A 176 22.01 1.37 -0.85
N ARG A 177 22.03 2.70 -0.97
CA ARG A 177 22.54 3.60 0.08
C ARG A 177 21.51 3.86 1.16
N ASN A 178 20.24 4.04 0.76
CA ASN A 178 19.13 4.32 1.67
C ASN A 178 18.04 3.27 1.51
N LEU A 179 17.40 2.89 2.63
CA LEU A 179 16.35 1.90 2.64
C LEU A 179 15.10 2.43 3.35
N VAL A 180 13.93 2.25 2.74
CA VAL A 180 12.63 2.54 3.35
C VAL A 180 11.83 1.25 3.47
N VAL A 181 11.40 0.90 4.68
CA VAL A 181 10.61 -0.31 4.92
C VAL A 181 9.17 0.08 5.19
N ALA A 182 8.28 -0.18 4.23
CA ALA A 182 6.86 0.16 4.30
C ALA A 182 5.98 -1.04 3.90
N THR A 183 6.14 -2.15 4.62
CA THR A 183 5.48 -3.44 4.34
C THR A 183 4.06 -3.55 4.89
N GLY A 184 3.58 -2.53 5.62
CA GLY A 184 2.28 -2.55 6.29
C GLY A 184 2.24 -3.48 7.51
N GLY A 185 1.04 -3.76 7.99
CA GLY A 185 0.83 -4.65 9.13
C GLY A 185 0.81 -6.13 8.76
N VAL A 186 1.21 -6.99 9.69
CA VAL A 186 1.00 -8.44 9.59
C VAL A 186 -0.32 -8.83 10.27
N PRO A 187 -1.07 -9.82 9.75
CA PRO A 187 -2.25 -10.36 10.41
C PRO A 187 -1.94 -10.76 11.86
N TRP A 188 -2.82 -10.38 12.78
CA TRP A 188 -2.75 -10.78 14.18
C TRP A 188 -3.84 -11.80 14.47
N THR A 189 -3.48 -12.88 15.15
CA THR A 189 -4.41 -13.93 15.58
C THR A 189 -4.30 -14.10 17.10
N PRO A 190 -5.41 -14.37 17.81
CA PRO A 190 -5.35 -14.69 19.22
C PRO A 190 -4.52 -15.95 19.50
N ASP A 191 -3.95 -16.05 20.70
CA ASP A 191 -3.20 -17.23 21.13
C ASP A 191 -4.05 -18.51 20.99
N GLY A 192 -3.42 -19.57 20.46
CA GLY A 192 -4.09 -20.86 20.22
C GLY A 192 -4.99 -20.90 18.98
N VAL A 193 -5.12 -19.78 18.24
CA VAL A 193 -5.84 -19.76 16.95
C VAL A 193 -4.84 -19.92 15.81
N GLU A 194 -4.90 -21.06 15.12
CA GLU A 194 -4.13 -21.31 13.92
C GLU A 194 -4.98 -21.06 12.67
N VAL A 195 -4.52 -20.14 11.82
CA VAL A 195 -5.15 -19.84 10.53
C VAL A 195 -4.38 -20.56 9.44
N ALA A 196 -4.92 -21.70 9.00
CA ALA A 196 -4.38 -22.44 7.87
C ALA A 196 -4.67 -21.71 6.54
N PRO A 197 -3.89 -21.98 5.46
CA PRO A 197 -4.16 -21.41 4.14
C PRO A 197 -5.54 -21.76 3.57
N GLU A 198 -6.06 -22.93 3.95
CA GLU A 198 -7.37 -23.49 3.63
C GLU A 198 -8.03 -23.95 4.92
N GLY A 199 -9.35 -23.92 4.96
CA GLY A 199 -10.13 -24.29 6.15
C GLY A 199 -11.05 -23.17 6.66
N PRO A 200 -11.79 -23.47 7.74
CA PRO A 200 -12.95 -22.68 8.14
C PRO A 200 -12.60 -21.39 8.91
N ILE A 201 -11.35 -21.23 9.35
CA ILE A 201 -10.91 -20.05 10.11
C ILE A 201 -10.30 -19.04 9.14
N LEU A 202 -11.00 -17.92 8.94
CA LEU A 202 -10.59 -16.88 8.00
C LEU A 202 -10.18 -15.61 8.75
N HIS A 203 -8.92 -15.19 8.59
CA HIS A 203 -8.52 -13.84 9.01
C HIS A 203 -9.03 -12.80 7.99
N ALA A 204 -9.53 -11.66 8.47
CA ALA A 204 -10.08 -10.57 7.65
C ALA A 204 -9.21 -10.21 6.43
N HIS A 205 -7.89 -10.08 6.62
CA HIS A 205 -6.90 -9.84 5.56
C HIS A 205 -6.99 -10.76 4.32
N ARG A 206 -7.56 -11.98 4.44
CA ARG A 206 -7.73 -12.93 3.32
C ARG A 206 -9.19 -13.23 2.99
N PHE A 207 -10.13 -12.59 3.66
CA PHE A 207 -11.55 -12.99 3.64
C PHE A 207 -12.12 -13.12 2.23
N MET A 208 -11.98 -12.09 1.38
CA MET A 208 -12.47 -12.12 -0.01
C MET A 208 -11.80 -13.18 -0.89
N HIS A 209 -10.58 -13.61 -0.57
CA HIS A 209 -9.90 -14.67 -1.31
C HIS A 209 -10.34 -16.07 -0.88
N SER A 210 -10.84 -16.21 0.35
CA SER A 210 -11.13 -17.52 0.94
C SER A 210 -12.62 -17.83 1.05
N ILE A 211 -13.48 -16.83 1.32
CA ILE A 211 -14.88 -17.08 1.71
C ILE A 211 -15.65 -17.90 0.68
N ARG A 212 -15.53 -17.59 -0.62
CA ARG A 212 -16.21 -18.33 -1.70
C ARG A 212 -15.63 -19.72 -1.96
N ARG A 213 -14.36 -19.94 -1.60
CA ARG A 213 -13.70 -21.24 -1.73
C ARG A 213 -14.11 -22.17 -0.60
N GLU A 214 -14.08 -21.67 0.63
CA GLU A 214 -14.38 -22.47 1.82
C GLU A 214 -15.89 -22.64 2.05
N PHE A 215 -16.69 -21.65 1.66
CA PHE A 215 -18.14 -21.62 1.83
C PHE A 215 -18.82 -21.27 0.50
N PRO A 216 -18.79 -22.17 -0.51
CA PRO A 216 -19.21 -21.86 -1.87
C PRO A 216 -20.72 -21.72 -2.05
N ASP A 217 -21.52 -22.43 -1.24
CA ASP A 217 -22.98 -22.42 -1.33
C ASP A 217 -23.57 -21.31 -0.46
N ARG A 218 -23.93 -20.19 -1.09
CA ARG A 218 -24.46 -19.01 -0.37
C ARG A 218 -25.82 -19.28 0.29
N ASP A 219 -26.57 -20.26 -0.20
CA ASP A 219 -27.90 -20.59 0.32
C ASP A 219 -27.85 -21.67 1.42
N ALA A 220 -26.66 -22.23 1.70
CA ALA A 220 -26.48 -23.20 2.77
C ALA A 220 -26.69 -22.58 4.16
N PRO A 221 -27.23 -23.34 5.13
CA PRO A 221 -27.44 -22.88 6.49
C PRO A 221 -26.15 -22.91 7.32
N TYR A 222 -25.15 -22.13 6.90
CA TYR A 222 -23.87 -22.03 7.60
C TYR A 222 -24.03 -21.34 8.96
N ARG A 223 -23.05 -21.58 9.84
CA ARG A 223 -22.95 -20.91 11.14
C ARG A 223 -21.61 -20.20 11.20
N PHE A 224 -21.65 -18.87 11.15
CA PHE A 224 -20.47 -18.02 11.17
C PHE A 224 -20.31 -17.34 12.53
N VAL A 225 -19.07 -17.29 13.02
CA VAL A 225 -18.70 -16.45 14.16
C VAL A 225 -17.68 -15.42 13.70
N VAL A 226 -18.01 -14.14 13.84
CA VAL A 226 -17.12 -13.03 13.52
C VAL A 226 -16.48 -12.53 14.81
N VAL A 227 -15.18 -12.71 14.94
CA VAL A 227 -14.41 -12.29 16.12
C VAL A 227 -13.81 -10.91 15.88
N GLY A 228 -14.22 -9.92 16.69
CA GLY A 228 -13.65 -8.57 16.66
C GLY A 228 -14.70 -7.46 16.53
N GLY A 229 -14.48 -6.35 17.25
CA GLY A 229 -15.42 -5.22 17.32
C GLY A 229 -14.94 -3.92 16.68
N GLY A 230 -13.90 -3.99 15.85
CA GLY A 230 -13.48 -2.86 15.01
C GLY A 230 -14.22 -2.83 13.68
N GLN A 231 -13.87 -1.89 12.81
CA GLN A 231 -14.48 -1.72 11.49
C GLN A 231 -14.50 -3.03 10.69
N SER A 232 -13.38 -3.73 10.54
CA SER A 232 -13.34 -4.96 9.76
C SER A 232 -14.30 -6.02 10.28
N GLY A 233 -14.45 -6.15 11.61
CA GLY A 233 -15.41 -7.10 12.19
C GLY A 233 -16.86 -6.72 11.91
N ALA A 234 -17.20 -5.43 11.99
CA ALA A 234 -18.53 -4.94 11.65
C ALA A 234 -18.86 -5.15 10.17
N GLU A 235 -17.93 -4.80 9.27
CA GLU A 235 -18.13 -4.94 7.82
C GLU A 235 -18.27 -6.41 7.40
N LEU A 236 -17.47 -7.31 7.98
CA LEU A 236 -17.59 -8.75 7.71
C LEU A 236 -18.90 -9.35 8.22
N PHE A 237 -19.34 -8.91 9.40
CA PHE A 237 -20.63 -9.31 9.96
C PHE A 237 -21.78 -8.90 9.03
N LEU A 238 -21.81 -7.64 8.59
CA LEU A 238 -22.80 -7.14 7.62
C LEU A 238 -22.71 -7.89 6.29
N TYR A 239 -21.49 -8.06 5.76
CA TYR A 239 -21.28 -8.79 4.52
C TYR A 239 -21.89 -10.20 4.57
N LEU A 240 -21.65 -10.94 5.65
CA LEU A 240 -22.17 -12.30 5.79
C LEU A 240 -23.70 -12.34 5.87
N LEU A 241 -24.32 -11.40 6.59
CA LEU A 241 -25.78 -11.29 6.66
C LEU A 241 -26.41 -10.99 5.29
N GLU A 242 -25.79 -10.11 4.51
CA GLU A 242 -26.28 -9.74 3.18
C GLU A 242 -26.02 -10.85 2.15
N HIS A 243 -24.89 -11.56 2.28
CA HIS A 243 -24.42 -12.46 1.24
C HIS A 243 -24.73 -13.94 1.48
N TYR A 244 -25.00 -14.35 2.71
CA TYR A 244 -25.37 -15.72 3.07
C TYR A 244 -26.72 -15.70 3.80
N PRO A 245 -27.84 -15.53 3.07
CA PRO A 245 -29.13 -15.17 3.64
C PRO A 245 -29.71 -16.23 4.60
N ASN A 246 -29.29 -17.49 4.45
CA ASN A 246 -29.74 -18.60 5.29
C ASN A 246 -28.75 -18.92 6.43
N ALA A 247 -27.65 -18.18 6.56
CA ALA A 247 -26.65 -18.42 7.60
C ALA A 247 -27.03 -17.79 8.95
N GLU A 248 -26.66 -18.47 10.02
CA GLU A 248 -26.64 -17.91 11.37
C GLU A 248 -25.30 -17.18 11.58
N VAL A 249 -25.32 -15.86 11.77
CA VAL A 249 -24.11 -15.05 11.96
C VAL A 249 -24.07 -14.49 13.37
N THR A 250 -23.01 -14.82 14.12
CA THR A 250 -22.78 -14.36 15.49
C THR A 250 -21.59 -13.41 15.56
N ALA A 251 -21.76 -12.22 16.14
CA ALA A 251 -20.65 -11.31 16.45
C ALA A 251 -20.10 -11.59 17.86
N ALA A 252 -18.82 -11.97 17.95
CA ALA A 252 -18.11 -12.18 19.20
C ALA A 252 -17.22 -10.96 19.51
N LEU A 253 -17.64 -10.17 20.51
CA LEU A 253 -17.02 -8.90 20.87
C LEU A 253 -16.45 -8.96 22.30
N ARG A 254 -15.25 -8.40 22.51
CA ARG A 254 -14.69 -8.23 23.88
C ARG A 254 -15.39 -7.12 24.66
N ARG A 255 -15.95 -6.13 23.95
CA ARG A 255 -16.62 -4.96 24.52
C ARG A 255 -18.14 -5.18 24.48
N PHE A 256 -18.87 -4.36 25.23
CA PHE A 256 -20.34 -4.39 25.30
C PHE A 256 -21.03 -4.25 23.94
N GLY A 257 -20.41 -3.55 22.98
CA GLY A 257 -20.92 -3.39 21.63
C GLY A 257 -19.94 -2.68 20.71
N TYR A 258 -20.35 -2.45 19.47
CA TYR A 258 -19.62 -1.61 18.52
C TYR A 258 -19.58 -0.16 19.04
N LYS A 259 -18.41 0.46 18.92
CA LYS A 259 -18.22 1.87 19.27
C LYS A 259 -18.10 2.69 17.99
N PRO A 260 -18.82 3.81 17.86
CA PRO A 260 -18.60 4.72 16.74
C PRO A 260 -17.17 5.28 16.81
N VAL A 261 -16.60 5.56 15.64
CA VAL A 261 -15.34 6.30 15.53
C VAL A 261 -15.61 7.75 15.96
N ASP A 262 -14.68 8.34 16.71
CA ASP A 262 -14.74 9.77 17.02
C ASP A 262 -14.21 10.56 15.82
N GLU A 263 -15.12 11.14 15.07
CA GLU A 263 -14.81 11.96 13.89
C GLU A 263 -14.96 13.46 14.17
N SER A 264 -15.01 13.86 15.46
CA SER A 264 -15.14 15.27 15.81
C SER A 264 -13.94 16.10 15.33
N ASP A 265 -14.21 17.33 14.89
CA ASP A 265 -13.22 18.19 14.23
C ASP A 265 -11.95 18.38 15.05
N PHE A 266 -12.08 18.60 16.37
CA PHE A 266 -10.94 18.77 17.27
C PHE A 266 -10.14 17.49 17.48
N THR A 267 -10.80 16.34 17.69
CA THR A 267 -10.11 15.05 17.81
C THR A 267 -9.32 14.75 16.55
N ASN A 268 -9.87 15.08 15.37
CA ASN A 268 -9.22 14.83 14.09
C ASN A 268 -7.99 15.72 13.80
N THR A 269 -7.73 16.77 14.59
CA THR A 269 -6.50 17.59 14.45
C THR A 269 -5.22 16.81 14.76
N ILE A 270 -5.31 15.68 15.48
CA ILE A 270 -4.16 14.79 15.70
C ILE A 270 -3.59 14.21 14.39
N PHE A 271 -4.37 14.24 13.30
CA PHE A 271 -3.96 13.78 11.98
C PHE A 271 -3.45 14.90 11.07
N PHE A 272 -3.15 16.08 11.63
CA PHE A 272 -2.49 17.14 10.89
C PHE A 272 -1.02 16.78 10.65
N PRO A 273 -0.44 17.12 9.48
CA PRO A 273 0.95 16.78 9.17
C PRO A 273 1.96 17.30 10.20
N GLU A 274 1.69 18.42 10.88
CA GLU A 274 2.60 18.99 11.89
C GLU A 274 2.63 18.20 13.21
N MET A 275 1.71 17.24 13.38
CA MET A 275 1.54 16.44 14.60
C MET A 275 2.12 15.02 14.50
N VAL A 276 2.65 14.62 13.33
CA VAL A 276 3.09 13.24 13.01
C VAL A 276 4.55 13.19 12.57
#